data_AF-A0A0F6AQK2-F1
#
_entry.id   AF-A0A0F6AQK2-F1
#
_cell.length_a   1.000
_cell.length_b   1.000
_cell.length_c   1.000
_cell.angle_alpha   90.00
_cell.angle_beta   90.00
_cell.angle_gamma   90.00
#
_symmetry.space_group_name_H-M   'P 1'
#
loop_
_entity.id
_entity.type
_entity.pdbx_description
1 polymer ?
#
loop_
_entity_poly.entity_id
_entity_poly.type
_entity_poly.pdbx_seq_one_letter_code
_entity_poly.pdbx_strand_id
1 'polypeptide(L)'
;MTTFAELGLSPKVIAAVEAAGYTAPTPIQAGAIPPALERKDVLGIAQTGTGKTASFVLPMLTLLEKGRARARMPRTLILEPTRELAAQVEENFVKYGINHRLNVALLIGGVSFEEQERKLERGADVLIATPGRMLDHFERGKLLLTGVEILVIDEADRMLDMGFIPDIERICKLIPFTRQTLFFSATMPPEITKLTEQFLHSPVRIEVAKASSTAKTVTQRLVKSGKKDWDKRAVLRDLIQSEGDSLKNAIIFCNRKKDVSELFRSLTRHEFDAGALHGDMDQRARMAMLSSFKDGKLRLLVASDVAARGLDIPDVSHVFNFDVPIHAEDYVHRIGRTGRAGRSGKAFTIVTSSDTKYLAAIESMIGEKIEWHDGDLSTLAVSEEADEQPRKGRNARGKGKEKPKEKASNPVAAKTVDPAGQPQPVIENQHRREAIRSSNEERRGKPQTEQHKRRRDRDDDGPAPVGFGNDIPAFMLIPTGV
;
A
#
# COMPACT_ATOMS: atom_id res chain seq x y z
N MET A 1 -7.62 -36.97 -5.47
CA MET A 1 -7.23 -35.57 -5.21
C MET A 1 -6.26 -35.18 -6.30
N THR A 2 -6.46 -34.05 -6.97
CA THR A 2 -5.53 -33.59 -8.00
C THR A 2 -4.19 -33.21 -7.37
N THR A 3 -3.08 -33.60 -7.98
CA THR A 3 -1.72 -33.26 -7.51
C THR A 3 -1.11 -32.15 -8.39
N PHE A 4 -0.06 -31.46 -7.91
CA PHE A 4 0.65 -30.47 -8.74
C PHE A 4 1.29 -31.07 -9.99
N ALA A 5 1.71 -32.34 -9.91
CA ALA A 5 2.29 -33.07 -11.04
C ALA A 5 1.28 -33.29 -12.18
N GLU A 6 -0.01 -33.41 -11.87
CA GLU A 6 -1.09 -33.57 -12.84
C GLU A 6 -1.45 -32.26 -13.57
N LEU A 7 -0.93 -31.11 -13.12
CA LEU A 7 -1.26 -29.80 -13.70
C LEU A 7 -0.42 -29.43 -14.93
N GLY A 8 0.54 -30.26 -15.34
CA GLY A 8 1.39 -30.03 -16.51
C GLY A 8 2.57 -29.08 -16.28
N LEU A 9 2.90 -28.76 -15.03
CA LEU A 9 4.05 -27.94 -14.66
C LEU A 9 5.38 -28.65 -14.98
N SER A 10 6.45 -27.87 -15.19
CA SER A 10 7.76 -28.47 -15.42
C SER A 10 8.29 -29.21 -14.17
N PRO A 11 9.18 -30.20 -14.33
CA PRO A 11 9.81 -30.86 -13.20
C PRO A 11 10.54 -29.91 -12.23
N LYS A 12 11.09 -28.80 -12.76
CA LYS A 12 11.78 -27.77 -11.96
C LYS A 12 10.82 -27.04 -11.04
N VAL A 13 9.63 -26.71 -11.54
CA VAL A 13 8.58 -26.04 -10.76
C VAL A 13 8.00 -27.00 -9.73
N ILE A 14 7.72 -28.26 -10.11
CA ILE A 14 7.21 -29.28 -9.19
C ILE A 14 8.17 -29.46 -8.00
N ALA A 15 9.46 -29.63 -8.26
CA ALA A 15 10.47 -29.77 -7.20
C ALA A 15 10.53 -28.54 -6.27
N ALA A 16 10.35 -27.33 -6.79
CA ALA A 16 10.32 -26.11 -5.98
C ALA A 16 9.05 -26.00 -5.12
N VAL A 17 7.90 -26.42 -5.66
CA VAL A 17 6.61 -26.46 -4.95
C VAL A 17 6.66 -27.47 -3.79
N GLU A 18 7.23 -28.66 -4.03
CA GLU A 18 7.46 -29.68 -3.00
C GLU A 18 8.42 -29.21 -1.91
N ALA A 19 9.55 -28.61 -2.30
CA ALA A 19 10.52 -28.04 -1.35
C ALA A 19 9.92 -26.89 -0.50
N ALA A 20 8.96 -26.16 -1.07
CA ALA A 20 8.20 -25.13 -0.35
C ALA A 20 7.10 -25.69 0.58
N GLY A 21 6.89 -27.02 0.60
CA GLY A 21 5.95 -27.70 1.49
C GLY A 21 4.50 -27.74 1.00
N TYR A 22 4.23 -27.44 -0.27
CA TYR A 22 2.88 -27.53 -0.83
C TYR A 22 2.58 -28.94 -1.33
N THR A 23 1.50 -29.53 -0.84
CA THR A 23 1.13 -30.92 -1.13
C THR A 23 0.01 -31.06 -2.15
N ALA A 24 -0.96 -30.15 -2.15
CA ALA A 24 -2.11 -30.17 -3.05
C ALA A 24 -2.43 -28.76 -3.59
N PRO A 25 -2.82 -28.63 -4.87
CA PRO A 25 -3.25 -27.38 -5.44
C PRO A 25 -4.61 -26.95 -4.87
N THR A 26 -4.78 -25.65 -4.66
CA THR A 26 -6.08 -25.07 -4.32
C THR A 26 -7.04 -25.15 -5.52
N PRO A 27 -8.37 -25.02 -5.33
CA PRO A 27 -9.32 -25.07 -6.45
C PRO A 27 -9.03 -24.07 -7.57
N ILE A 28 -8.59 -22.85 -7.22
CA ILE A 28 -8.22 -21.83 -8.21
C ILE A 28 -6.93 -22.20 -8.95
N GLN A 29 -5.98 -22.88 -8.29
CA GLN A 29 -4.74 -23.36 -8.93
C GLN A 29 -5.04 -24.51 -9.89
N ALA A 30 -5.83 -25.49 -9.45
CA ALA A 30 -6.21 -26.63 -10.29
C ALA A 30 -6.99 -26.20 -11.53
N GLY A 31 -7.85 -25.18 -11.42
CA GLY A 31 -8.62 -24.67 -12.55
C GLY A 31 -7.83 -23.73 -13.48
N ALA A 32 -6.93 -22.90 -12.96
CA ALA A 32 -6.28 -21.85 -13.75
C ALA A 32 -4.94 -22.26 -14.36
N ILE A 33 -4.18 -23.15 -13.70
CA ILE A 33 -2.83 -23.52 -14.16
C ILE A 33 -2.84 -24.24 -15.52
N PRO A 34 -3.67 -25.27 -15.76
CA PRO A 34 -3.66 -25.97 -17.05
C PRO A 34 -4.03 -25.07 -18.24
N PRO A 35 -5.12 -24.27 -18.19
CA PRO A 35 -5.42 -23.32 -19.27
C PRO A 35 -4.33 -22.28 -19.49
N ALA A 36 -3.67 -21.82 -18.42
CA ALA A 36 -2.57 -20.88 -18.53
C ALA A 36 -1.38 -21.48 -19.30
N LEU A 37 -1.03 -22.75 -19.04
CA LEU A 37 0.02 -23.47 -19.78
C LEU A 37 -0.33 -23.70 -21.25
N GLU A 38 -1.62 -23.85 -21.56
CA GLU A 38 -2.14 -23.93 -22.94
C GLU A 38 -2.15 -22.59 -23.67
N ARG A 39 -1.64 -21.52 -23.06
CA ARG A 39 -1.66 -20.14 -23.58
C ARG A 39 -3.07 -19.58 -23.83
N LYS A 40 -4.08 -20.09 -23.13
CA LYS A 40 -5.44 -19.52 -23.14
C LYS A 40 -5.54 -18.36 -22.17
N ASP A 41 -6.40 -17.40 -22.47
CA ASP A 41 -6.77 -16.35 -21.52
C ASP A 41 -7.50 -16.97 -20.33
N VAL A 42 -7.30 -16.40 -19.15
CA VAL A 42 -7.86 -16.90 -17.89
C VAL A 42 -8.54 -15.76 -17.15
N LEU A 43 -9.80 -15.97 -16.76
CA LEU A 43 -10.50 -15.12 -15.81
C LEU A 43 -10.68 -15.88 -14.50
N GLY A 44 -9.81 -15.62 -13.54
CA GLY A 44 -9.83 -16.23 -12.21
C GLY A 44 -10.55 -15.36 -11.18
N ILE A 45 -11.71 -15.81 -10.72
CA ILE A 45 -12.48 -15.13 -9.68
C ILE A 45 -12.35 -15.92 -8.39
N ALA A 46 -11.55 -15.37 -7.47
CA ALA A 46 -11.31 -15.97 -6.18
C ALA A 46 -10.87 -14.93 -5.14
N GLN A 47 -11.14 -15.20 -3.87
CA GLN A 47 -10.79 -14.33 -2.77
C GLN A 47 -9.27 -14.28 -2.49
N THR A 48 -8.83 -13.30 -1.70
CA THR A 48 -7.44 -13.24 -1.24
C THR A 48 -7.09 -14.49 -0.42
N GLY A 49 -5.85 -14.98 -0.52
CA GLY A 49 -5.40 -16.16 0.25
C GLY A 49 -5.86 -17.51 -0.31
N THR A 50 -6.60 -17.53 -1.42
CA THR A 50 -7.00 -18.78 -2.11
C THR A 50 -5.90 -19.36 -3.02
N GLY A 51 -4.76 -18.69 -3.12
CA GLY A 51 -3.61 -19.14 -3.92
C GLY A 51 -3.53 -18.57 -5.34
N LYS A 52 -4.27 -17.49 -5.66
CA LYS A 52 -4.27 -16.79 -6.97
C LYS A 52 -2.86 -16.46 -7.48
N THR A 53 -1.98 -15.96 -6.63
CA THR A 53 -0.62 -15.61 -7.03
C THR A 53 0.15 -16.81 -7.59
N ALA A 54 0.07 -17.96 -6.92
CA ALA A 54 0.68 -19.19 -7.43
C ALA A 54 -0.01 -19.70 -8.71
N SER A 55 -1.31 -19.42 -8.90
CA SER A 55 -2.04 -19.81 -10.12
C SER A 55 -1.47 -19.18 -11.40
N PHE A 56 -0.82 -18.02 -11.33
CA PHE A 56 -0.12 -17.44 -12.48
C PHE A 56 1.40 -17.55 -12.40
N VAL A 57 2.01 -17.50 -11.21
CA VAL A 57 3.47 -17.61 -11.06
C VAL A 57 3.98 -18.98 -11.53
N LEU A 58 3.34 -20.08 -11.10
CA LEU A 58 3.80 -21.44 -11.43
C LEU A 58 3.76 -21.76 -12.93
N PRO A 59 2.67 -21.49 -13.67
CA PRO A 59 2.67 -21.71 -15.12
C PRO A 59 3.61 -20.74 -15.84
N MET A 60 3.76 -19.49 -15.39
CA MET A 60 4.73 -18.57 -15.98
C MET A 60 6.17 -19.06 -15.84
N LEU A 61 6.57 -19.58 -14.67
CA LEU A 61 7.89 -20.18 -14.47
C LEU A 61 8.16 -21.31 -15.48
N THR A 62 7.15 -22.16 -15.73
CA THR A 62 7.23 -23.25 -16.72
C THR A 62 7.35 -22.69 -18.16
N LEU A 63 6.53 -21.71 -18.53
CA LEU A 63 6.52 -21.12 -19.87
C LEU A 63 7.79 -20.34 -20.19
N LEU A 64 8.40 -19.71 -19.18
CA LEU A 64 9.58 -18.84 -19.33
C LEU A 64 10.90 -19.60 -19.35
N GLU A 65 10.91 -20.93 -19.17
CA GLU A 65 12.12 -21.77 -19.29
C GLU A 65 12.77 -21.68 -20.67
N LYS A 66 12.00 -21.32 -21.69
CA LYS A 66 12.47 -21.12 -23.06
C LYS A 66 12.57 -19.62 -23.34
N GLY A 67 13.57 -19.22 -24.13
CA GLY A 67 13.79 -17.81 -24.51
C GLY A 67 14.66 -17.04 -23.53
N ARG A 68 14.93 -15.78 -23.84
CA ARG A 68 15.72 -14.86 -23.00
C ARG A 68 15.16 -13.44 -23.11
N ALA A 69 15.12 -12.74 -21.99
CA ALA A 69 14.79 -11.32 -21.97
C ALA A 69 15.78 -10.47 -22.77
N ARG A 70 15.28 -9.36 -23.31
CA ARG A 70 16.09 -8.33 -23.98
C ARG A 70 16.08 -7.06 -23.13
N ALA A 71 17.14 -6.26 -23.24
CA ALA A 71 17.25 -5.00 -22.53
C ALA A 71 16.01 -4.13 -22.77
N ARG A 72 15.39 -3.64 -21.69
CA ARG A 72 14.19 -2.78 -21.68
C ARG A 72 12.94 -3.36 -22.34
N MET A 73 12.94 -4.63 -22.74
CA MET A 73 11.82 -5.27 -23.45
C MET A 73 11.42 -6.56 -22.72
N PRO A 74 10.55 -6.45 -21.69
CA PRO A 74 10.16 -7.59 -20.90
C PRO A 74 9.30 -8.58 -21.68
N ARG A 75 9.38 -9.85 -21.30
CA ARG A 75 8.57 -10.93 -21.89
C ARG A 75 7.20 -11.05 -21.25
N THR A 76 7.07 -10.65 -20.00
CA THR A 76 5.82 -10.70 -19.24
C THR A 76 5.65 -9.44 -18.41
N LEU A 77 4.40 -9.04 -18.20
CA LEU A 77 4.02 -7.91 -17.35
C LEU A 77 2.96 -8.38 -16.36
N ILE A 78 3.20 -8.12 -15.07
CA ILE A 78 2.27 -8.34 -13.97
C ILE A 78 1.93 -6.99 -13.38
N LEU A 79 0.65 -6.62 -13.43
CA LEU A 79 0.12 -5.42 -12.80
C LEU A 79 -0.45 -5.75 -11.43
N GLU A 80 0.00 -4.99 -10.44
CA GLU A 80 -0.39 -5.14 -9.04
C GLU A 80 -0.88 -3.78 -8.52
N PRO A 81 -1.96 -3.72 -7.71
CA PRO A 81 -2.53 -2.44 -7.27
C PRO A 81 -1.61 -1.69 -6.31
N THR A 82 -0.75 -2.40 -5.58
CA THR A 82 0.10 -1.80 -4.55
C THR A 82 1.55 -2.25 -4.69
N ARG A 83 2.44 -1.44 -4.13
CA ARG A 83 3.89 -1.69 -4.14
C ARG A 83 4.23 -2.98 -3.39
N GLU A 84 3.43 -3.32 -2.39
CA GLU A 84 3.71 -4.44 -1.49
C GLU A 84 3.21 -5.76 -2.03
N LEU A 85 2.07 -5.80 -2.74
CA LEU A 85 1.71 -7.00 -3.51
C LEU A 85 2.74 -7.26 -4.59
N ALA A 86 3.17 -6.20 -5.28
CA ALA A 86 4.23 -6.32 -6.28
C ALA A 86 5.51 -6.95 -5.70
N ALA A 87 5.92 -6.53 -4.49
CA ALA A 87 7.05 -7.14 -3.79
C ALA A 87 6.76 -8.59 -3.37
N GLN A 88 5.56 -8.92 -2.88
CA GLN A 88 5.18 -10.30 -2.55
C GLN A 88 5.17 -11.22 -3.76
N VAL A 89 4.75 -10.72 -4.93
CA VAL A 89 4.84 -11.47 -6.18
C VAL A 89 6.30 -11.70 -6.56
N GLU A 90 7.18 -10.70 -6.41
CA GLU A 90 8.63 -10.87 -6.60
C GLU A 90 9.20 -11.97 -5.68
N GLU A 91 8.82 -11.97 -4.39
CA GLU A 91 9.19 -13.02 -3.43
C GLU A 91 8.71 -14.42 -3.85
N ASN A 92 7.50 -14.52 -4.43
CA ASN A 92 7.00 -15.79 -4.95
C ASN A 92 7.82 -16.30 -6.14
N PHE A 93 8.30 -15.41 -7.03
CA PHE A 93 9.23 -15.81 -8.09
C PHE A 93 10.56 -16.29 -7.53
N VAL A 94 11.07 -15.67 -6.47
CA VAL A 94 12.30 -16.14 -5.78
C VAL A 94 12.06 -17.52 -5.16
N LYS A 95 10.93 -17.70 -4.48
CA LYS A 95 10.57 -18.94 -3.77
C LYS A 95 10.35 -20.12 -4.73
N TYR A 96 9.56 -19.94 -5.78
CA TYR A 96 9.19 -21.02 -6.70
C TYR A 96 10.16 -21.15 -7.88
N GLY A 97 10.91 -20.10 -8.19
CA GLY A 97 11.89 -20.06 -9.27
C GLY A 97 13.31 -20.43 -8.88
N ILE A 98 13.54 -21.07 -7.72
CA ILE A 98 14.87 -21.45 -7.24
C ILE A 98 15.69 -22.29 -8.25
N ASN A 99 14.99 -23.01 -9.14
CA ASN A 99 15.58 -23.87 -10.17
C ASN A 99 15.65 -23.18 -11.55
N HIS A 100 15.35 -21.89 -11.61
CA HIS A 100 15.23 -21.08 -12.81
C HIS A 100 16.23 -19.91 -12.80
N ARG A 101 16.68 -19.51 -13.98
CA ARG A 101 17.54 -18.34 -14.18
C ARG A 101 16.75 -17.25 -14.88
N LEU A 102 15.75 -16.72 -14.18
CA LEU A 102 14.87 -15.66 -14.69
C LEU A 102 15.24 -14.33 -14.05
N ASN A 103 15.26 -13.28 -14.86
CA ASN A 103 15.44 -11.93 -14.35
C ASN A 103 14.07 -11.33 -14.02
N VAL A 104 13.87 -10.99 -12.75
CA VAL A 104 12.66 -10.30 -12.27
C VAL A 104 12.99 -8.84 -12.01
N ALA A 105 12.17 -7.93 -12.53
CA ALA A 105 12.27 -6.50 -12.30
C ALA A 105 10.98 -5.98 -11.67
N LEU A 106 11.14 -5.12 -10.66
CA LEU A 106 10.05 -4.52 -9.90
C LEU A 106 9.99 -3.01 -10.15
N LEU A 107 8.89 -2.52 -10.73
CA LEU A 107 8.63 -1.10 -10.98
C LEU A 107 7.52 -0.58 -10.08
N ILE A 108 7.94 -0.03 -8.94
CA ILE A 108 7.04 0.55 -7.95
C ILE A 108 7.39 2.02 -7.72
N GLY A 109 6.41 2.84 -7.33
CA GLY A 109 6.66 4.23 -6.90
C GLY A 109 7.66 4.30 -5.74
N GLY A 110 8.09 5.49 -5.33
CA GLY A 110 8.91 5.69 -4.10
C GLY A 110 10.22 4.90 -4.00
N VAL A 111 10.78 4.43 -5.13
CA VAL A 111 12.12 3.87 -5.29
C VAL A 111 12.81 4.65 -6.42
N SER A 112 14.14 4.74 -6.41
CA SER A 112 14.90 5.46 -7.44
C SER A 112 14.58 4.95 -8.85
N PHE A 113 14.44 5.88 -9.80
CA PHE A 113 14.31 5.53 -11.22
C PHE A 113 15.56 4.81 -11.73
N GLU A 114 16.75 5.30 -11.39
CA GLU A 114 18.02 4.78 -11.87
C GLU A 114 18.23 3.31 -11.47
N GLU A 115 17.84 2.94 -10.25
CA GLU A 115 17.93 1.56 -9.78
C GLU A 115 17.02 0.62 -10.59
N GLN A 116 15.80 1.08 -10.90
CA GLN A 116 14.85 0.35 -11.71
C GLN A 116 15.29 0.27 -13.18
N GLU A 117 15.81 1.36 -13.75
CA GLU A 117 16.36 1.41 -15.11
C GLU A 117 17.49 0.40 -15.27
N ARG A 118 18.41 0.33 -14.31
CA ARG A 118 19.51 -0.65 -14.31
C ARG A 118 19.00 -2.10 -14.30
N LYS A 119 17.90 -2.39 -13.60
CA LYS A 119 17.26 -3.73 -13.65
C LYS A 119 16.68 -4.01 -15.05
N LEU A 120 16.02 -3.02 -15.67
CA LEU A 120 15.46 -3.15 -17.02
C LEU A 120 16.54 -3.34 -18.10
N GLU A 121 17.68 -2.67 -17.98
CA GLU A 121 18.80 -2.76 -18.92
C GLU A 121 19.45 -4.15 -18.97
N ARG A 122 19.39 -4.90 -17.86
CA ARG A 122 19.83 -6.31 -17.82
C ARG A 122 18.89 -7.25 -18.58
N GLY A 123 17.71 -6.79 -18.94
CA GLY A 123 16.62 -7.58 -19.50
C GLY A 123 15.83 -8.30 -18.42
N ALA A 124 14.51 -8.10 -18.40
CA ALA A 124 13.59 -8.72 -17.45
C ALA A 124 12.73 -9.78 -18.14
N ASP A 125 12.75 -11.03 -17.68
CA ASP A 125 11.79 -12.03 -18.13
C ASP A 125 10.42 -11.75 -17.52
N VAL A 126 10.42 -11.28 -16.27
CA VAL A 126 9.23 -10.90 -15.51
C VAL A 126 9.34 -9.45 -15.07
N LEU A 127 8.39 -8.63 -15.54
CA LEU A 127 8.21 -7.28 -15.06
C LEU A 127 6.99 -7.23 -14.14
N ILE A 128 7.18 -6.86 -12.87
CA ILE A 128 6.10 -6.65 -11.90
C ILE A 128 5.99 -5.15 -11.65
N ALA A 129 4.81 -4.56 -11.75
CA ALA A 129 4.68 -3.13 -11.65
C ALA A 129 3.34 -2.65 -11.09
N THR A 130 3.37 -1.50 -10.42
CA THR A 130 2.16 -0.70 -10.19
C THR A 130 1.83 0.12 -11.45
N PRO A 131 0.56 0.26 -11.87
CA PRO A 131 0.17 0.86 -13.15
C PRO A 131 0.82 2.21 -13.45
N GLY A 132 0.70 3.19 -12.54
CA GLY A 132 1.26 4.53 -12.73
C GLY A 132 2.77 4.52 -12.93
N ARG A 133 3.52 3.77 -12.12
CA ARG A 133 4.99 3.68 -12.26
C ARG A 133 5.41 3.04 -13.58
N MET A 134 4.65 2.05 -14.07
CA MET A 134 4.93 1.40 -15.34
C MET A 134 4.76 2.40 -16.49
N LEU A 135 3.67 3.17 -16.49
CA LEU A 135 3.43 4.24 -17.46
C LEU A 135 4.52 5.31 -17.43
N ASP A 136 4.97 5.74 -16.25
CA ASP A 136 6.09 6.70 -16.14
C ASP A 136 7.36 6.22 -16.86
N HIS A 137 7.71 4.93 -16.71
CA HIS A 137 8.88 4.33 -17.39
C HIS A 137 8.70 4.23 -18.89
N PHE A 138 7.48 3.89 -19.33
CA PHE A 138 7.13 3.84 -20.75
C PHE A 138 7.21 5.23 -21.40
N GLU A 139 6.63 6.25 -20.79
CA GLU A 139 6.62 7.63 -21.28
C GLU A 139 8.01 8.25 -21.39
N ARG A 140 8.93 7.84 -20.51
CA ARG A 140 10.34 8.25 -20.55
C ARG A 140 11.17 7.52 -21.62
N GLY A 141 10.56 6.61 -22.40
CA GLY A 141 11.24 5.82 -23.41
C GLY A 141 12.20 4.76 -22.85
N LYS A 142 12.02 4.38 -21.58
CA LYS A 142 12.89 3.43 -20.86
C LYS A 142 12.37 1.99 -20.88
N LEU A 143 11.15 1.78 -21.39
CA LEU A 143 10.46 0.49 -21.40
C LEU A 143 9.74 0.26 -22.74
N LEU A 144 9.95 -0.90 -23.35
CA LEU A 144 9.34 -1.32 -24.61
C LEU A 144 8.37 -2.49 -24.35
N LEU A 145 7.07 -2.24 -24.48
CA LEU A 145 6.02 -3.22 -24.18
C LEU A 145 5.70 -4.18 -25.34
N THR A 146 6.30 -3.98 -26.50
CA THR A 146 6.06 -4.79 -27.71
C THR A 146 6.53 -6.23 -27.59
N GLY A 147 7.39 -6.55 -26.61
CA GLY A 147 7.88 -7.91 -26.36
C GLY A 147 7.07 -8.72 -25.35
N VAL A 148 6.01 -8.13 -24.77
CA VAL A 148 5.20 -8.80 -23.74
C VAL A 148 4.29 -9.84 -24.40
N GLU A 149 4.51 -11.10 -24.04
CA GLU A 149 3.73 -12.27 -24.49
C GLU A 149 2.64 -12.65 -23.48
N ILE A 150 2.82 -12.33 -22.19
CA ILE A 150 1.88 -12.65 -21.12
C ILE A 150 1.64 -11.40 -20.27
N LEU A 151 0.38 -11.00 -20.15
CA LEU A 151 -0.09 -9.96 -19.24
C LEU A 151 -0.86 -10.59 -18.10
N VAL A 152 -0.52 -10.22 -16.87
CA VAL A 152 -1.29 -10.54 -15.67
C VAL A 152 -1.84 -9.27 -15.06
N ILE A 153 -3.12 -9.27 -14.71
CA ILE A 153 -3.77 -8.22 -13.92
C ILE A 153 -4.27 -8.90 -12.64
N ASP A 154 -3.60 -8.69 -11.51
CA ASP A 154 -4.00 -9.25 -10.21
C ASP A 154 -4.76 -8.21 -9.37
N GLU A 155 -5.71 -8.68 -8.57
CA GLU A 155 -6.59 -7.86 -7.73
C GLU A 155 -7.18 -6.65 -8.47
N ALA A 156 -7.76 -6.90 -9.64
CA ALA A 156 -8.27 -5.85 -10.51
C ALA A 156 -9.37 -4.99 -9.85
N ASP A 157 -10.22 -5.59 -9.02
CA ASP A 157 -11.18 -4.88 -8.20
C ASP A 157 -10.52 -3.88 -7.23
N ARG A 158 -9.38 -4.21 -6.64
CA ARG A 158 -8.62 -3.22 -5.85
C ARG A 158 -8.03 -2.13 -6.71
N MET A 159 -7.60 -2.45 -7.94
CA MET A 159 -7.16 -1.41 -8.88
C MET A 159 -8.31 -0.47 -9.27
N LEU A 160 -9.57 -0.96 -9.33
CA LEU A 160 -10.75 -0.11 -9.48
C LEU A 160 -10.92 0.85 -8.31
N ASP A 161 -10.87 0.35 -7.07
CA ASP A 161 -11.02 1.17 -5.86
C ASP A 161 -9.97 2.29 -5.78
N MET A 162 -8.78 2.05 -6.34
CA MET A 162 -7.67 2.99 -6.37
C MET A 162 -7.71 3.94 -7.58
N GLY A 163 -8.70 3.80 -8.46
CA GLY A 163 -8.84 4.63 -9.65
C GLY A 163 -7.87 4.31 -10.78
N PHE A 164 -7.25 3.12 -10.79
CA PHE A 164 -6.27 2.72 -11.81
C PHE A 164 -6.89 2.16 -13.10
N ILE A 165 -8.22 2.10 -13.24
CA ILE A 165 -8.84 1.58 -14.48
C ILE A 165 -8.37 2.32 -15.74
N PRO A 166 -8.34 3.67 -15.80
CA PRO A 166 -7.85 4.37 -16.98
C PRO A 166 -6.40 4.02 -17.32
N ASP A 167 -5.56 3.83 -16.28
CA ASP A 167 -4.17 3.42 -16.44
C ASP A 167 -4.10 2.00 -17.01
N ILE A 168 -4.84 1.03 -16.46
CA ILE A 168 -4.88 -0.35 -16.97
C ILE A 168 -5.34 -0.37 -18.43
N GLU A 169 -6.42 0.35 -18.77
CA GLU A 169 -6.91 0.42 -20.15
C GLU A 169 -5.86 0.96 -21.11
N ARG A 170 -5.09 1.98 -20.68
CA ARG A 170 -3.98 2.53 -21.45
C ARG A 170 -2.88 1.49 -21.63
N ILE A 171 -2.48 0.81 -20.55
CA ILE A 171 -1.43 -0.21 -20.58
C ILE A 171 -1.81 -1.35 -21.54
N CYS A 172 -3.03 -1.87 -21.45
CA CYS A 172 -3.52 -2.93 -22.32
C CYS A 172 -3.48 -2.56 -23.82
N LYS A 173 -3.62 -1.27 -24.15
CA LYS A 173 -3.52 -0.75 -25.54
C LYS A 173 -2.07 -0.60 -26.01
N LEU A 174 -1.10 -0.48 -25.11
CA LEU A 174 0.33 -0.38 -25.44
C LEU A 174 0.99 -1.75 -25.69
N ILE A 175 0.33 -2.83 -25.26
CA ILE A 175 0.83 -4.20 -25.37
C ILE A 175 0.20 -4.89 -26.60
N PRO A 176 0.93 -5.75 -27.33
CA PRO A 176 0.37 -6.48 -28.46
C PRO A 176 -0.93 -7.24 -28.11
N PHE A 177 -1.85 -7.28 -29.06
CA PHE A 177 -3.13 -8.01 -28.90
C PHE A 177 -2.95 -9.54 -28.96
N THR A 178 -1.81 -10.02 -29.48
CA THR A 178 -1.46 -11.45 -29.58
C THR A 178 -0.96 -12.06 -28.27
N ARG A 179 -0.92 -11.26 -27.19
CA ARG A 179 -0.53 -11.73 -25.85
C ARG A 179 -1.60 -12.66 -25.28
N GLN A 180 -1.19 -13.49 -24.34
CA GLN A 180 -2.08 -14.13 -23.39
C GLN A 180 -2.37 -13.16 -22.23
N THR A 181 -3.62 -13.11 -21.76
CA THR A 181 -4.02 -12.32 -20.58
C THR A 181 -4.58 -13.21 -19.48
N LEU A 182 -3.99 -13.11 -18.28
CA LEU A 182 -4.48 -13.74 -17.06
C LEU A 182 -5.05 -12.65 -16.14
N PHE A 183 -6.34 -12.70 -15.87
CA PHE A 183 -7.07 -11.69 -15.12
C PHE A 183 -7.58 -12.29 -13.82
N PHE A 184 -7.20 -11.70 -12.69
CA PHE A 184 -7.58 -12.17 -11.36
C PHE A 184 -8.27 -11.06 -10.57
N SER A 185 -9.42 -11.39 -9.98
CA SER A 185 -10.21 -10.47 -9.16
C SER A 185 -10.95 -11.22 -8.06
N ALA A 186 -11.24 -10.57 -6.93
CA ALA A 186 -12.11 -11.16 -5.92
C ALA A 186 -13.60 -10.92 -6.23
N THR A 187 -13.90 -9.80 -6.89
CA THR A 187 -15.25 -9.35 -7.25
C THR A 187 -15.34 -8.95 -8.74
N MET A 188 -16.57 -8.82 -9.25
CA MET A 188 -16.85 -8.47 -10.65
C MET A 188 -17.87 -7.33 -10.75
N PRO A 189 -17.54 -6.11 -10.29
CA PRO A 189 -18.38 -4.94 -10.55
C PRO A 189 -18.47 -4.64 -12.06
N PRO A 190 -19.45 -3.83 -12.50
CA PRO A 190 -19.66 -3.52 -13.92
C PRO A 190 -18.41 -3.03 -14.65
N GLU A 191 -17.58 -2.21 -14.00
CA GLU A 191 -16.34 -1.66 -14.54
C GLU A 191 -15.30 -2.76 -14.81
N ILE A 192 -15.15 -3.71 -13.90
CA ILE A 192 -14.27 -4.87 -14.07
C ILE A 192 -14.81 -5.80 -15.15
N THR A 193 -16.13 -6.00 -15.20
CA THR A 193 -16.77 -6.81 -16.23
C THR A 193 -16.50 -6.24 -17.62
N LYS A 194 -16.69 -4.93 -17.80
CA LYS A 194 -16.37 -4.22 -19.04
C LYS A 194 -14.89 -4.36 -19.42
N LEU A 195 -13.99 -4.24 -18.43
CA LEU A 195 -12.55 -4.40 -18.66
C LEU A 195 -12.21 -5.81 -19.16
N THR A 196 -12.82 -6.84 -18.56
CA THR A 196 -12.63 -8.24 -18.97
C THR A 196 -13.16 -8.51 -20.38
N GLU A 197 -14.34 -8.01 -20.73
CA GLU A 197 -14.93 -8.16 -22.07
C GLU A 197 -14.11 -7.46 -23.15
N GLN A 198 -13.45 -6.35 -22.81
CA GLN A 198 -12.67 -5.57 -23.75
C GLN A 198 -11.28 -6.18 -24.03
N PHE A 199 -10.65 -6.81 -23.04
CA PHE A 199 -9.22 -7.17 -23.13
C PHE A 199 -8.91 -8.66 -23.04
N LEU A 200 -9.88 -9.52 -22.70
CA LEU A 200 -9.73 -10.97 -22.77
C LEU A 200 -10.35 -11.52 -24.06
N HIS A 201 -9.73 -12.56 -24.62
CA HIS A 201 -10.23 -13.27 -25.79
C HIS A 201 -10.63 -14.70 -25.46
N SER A 202 -11.94 -14.97 -25.44
CA SER A 202 -12.52 -16.28 -25.10
C SER A 202 -11.90 -16.90 -23.83
N PRO A 203 -11.88 -16.18 -22.68
CA PRO A 203 -11.16 -16.62 -21.50
C PRO A 203 -11.81 -17.87 -20.90
N VAL A 204 -10.98 -18.77 -20.38
CA VAL A 204 -11.46 -19.80 -19.46
C VAL A 204 -11.81 -19.11 -18.15
N ARG A 205 -13.09 -19.16 -17.78
CA ARG A 205 -13.59 -18.57 -16.52
C ARG A 205 -13.51 -19.62 -15.40
N ILE A 206 -12.74 -19.32 -14.37
CA ILE A 206 -12.64 -20.14 -13.16
C ILE A 206 -13.22 -19.32 -12.01
N GLU A 207 -14.33 -19.77 -11.48
CA GLU A 207 -14.98 -19.13 -10.35
C GLU A 207 -14.96 -20.09 -9.15
N VAL A 208 -14.18 -19.75 -8.13
CA VAL A 208 -14.17 -20.48 -6.88
C VAL A 208 -15.15 -19.77 -5.95
N ALA A 209 -16.21 -20.49 -5.56
CA ALA A 209 -17.44 -20.04 -4.92
C ALA A 209 -17.40 -18.75 -4.07
N LYS A 210 -18.50 -17.99 -4.12
CA LYS A 210 -18.75 -16.76 -3.34
C LYS A 210 -18.48 -16.95 -1.85
N ALA A 211 -17.48 -16.25 -1.32
CA ALA A 211 -17.41 -15.92 0.10
C ALA A 211 -18.15 -14.59 0.34
N SER A 212 -19.45 -14.53 0.06
CA SER A 212 -20.27 -13.57 0.81
C SER A 212 -20.36 -13.99 2.28
N SER A 213 -19.92 -15.21 2.62
CA SER A 213 -19.73 -15.62 4.00
C SER A 213 -18.41 -15.07 4.56
N THR A 214 -18.55 -14.39 5.68
CA THR A 214 -17.47 -14.15 6.62
C THR A 214 -16.80 -15.48 6.98
N ALA A 215 -15.49 -15.47 7.24
CA ALA A 215 -14.82 -16.70 7.66
C ALA A 215 -15.46 -17.17 8.97
N LYS A 216 -15.99 -18.41 9.00
CA LYS A 216 -16.66 -18.98 10.20
C LYS A 216 -15.78 -18.98 11.45
N THR A 217 -14.47 -18.88 11.26
CA THR A 217 -13.46 -18.80 12.31
C THR A 217 -13.34 -17.42 12.94
N VAL A 218 -13.97 -16.39 12.38
CA VAL A 218 -13.91 -15.00 12.85
C VAL A 218 -15.17 -14.66 13.63
N THR A 219 -15.02 -14.46 14.94
CA THR A 219 -16.09 -13.94 15.80
C THR A 219 -16.25 -12.44 15.55
N GLN A 220 -17.42 -12.04 15.08
CA GLN A 220 -17.74 -10.65 14.75
C GLN A 220 -18.60 -10.02 15.85
N ARG A 221 -18.27 -8.79 16.25
CA ARG A 221 -18.99 -8.04 17.29
C ARG A 221 -19.13 -6.56 16.94
N LEU A 222 -20.33 -6.01 17.14
CA LEU A 222 -20.57 -4.56 17.07
C LEU A 222 -20.39 -3.93 18.45
N VAL A 223 -19.73 -2.78 18.52
CA VAL A 223 -19.48 -2.04 19.76
C VAL A 223 -20.04 -0.64 19.60
N LYS A 224 -20.97 -0.26 20.46
CA LYS A 224 -21.59 1.08 20.44
C LYS A 224 -20.58 2.14 20.88
N SER A 225 -20.64 3.31 20.27
CA SER A 225 -19.89 4.50 20.71
C SER A 225 -20.71 5.78 20.52
N GLY A 226 -20.41 6.79 21.34
CA GLY A 226 -20.86 8.16 21.14
C GLY A 226 -20.38 8.75 19.80
N LYS A 227 -21.03 9.83 19.36
CA LYS A 227 -20.75 10.51 18.09
C LYS A 227 -19.40 11.22 18.06
N LYS A 228 -18.85 11.58 19.24
CA LYS A 228 -17.66 12.42 19.32
C LYS A 228 -16.41 11.54 19.18
N ASP A 229 -15.40 12.01 18.45
CA ASP A 229 -14.23 11.17 18.11
C ASP A 229 -13.45 10.68 19.34
N TRP A 230 -13.49 11.41 20.46
CA TRP A 230 -12.84 10.97 21.69
C TRP A 230 -13.56 9.82 22.39
N ASP A 231 -14.88 9.71 22.22
CA ASP A 231 -15.67 8.59 22.77
C ASP A 231 -15.22 7.31 22.09
N LYS A 232 -15.12 7.31 20.75
CA LYS A 232 -14.62 6.17 19.98
C LYS A 232 -13.22 5.74 20.43
N ARG A 233 -12.33 6.71 20.69
CA ARG A 233 -10.97 6.44 21.17
C ARG A 233 -10.97 5.84 22.58
N ALA A 234 -11.86 6.27 23.46
CA ALA A 234 -12.00 5.67 24.79
C ALA A 234 -12.51 4.23 24.68
N VAL A 235 -13.62 4.03 23.95
CA VAL A 235 -14.20 2.70 23.68
C VAL A 235 -13.17 1.73 23.11
N LEU A 236 -12.35 2.16 22.15
CA LEU A 236 -11.31 1.30 21.58
C LEU A 236 -10.28 0.88 22.65
N ARG A 237 -9.81 1.80 23.49
CA ARG A 237 -8.81 1.48 24.52
C ARG A 237 -9.37 0.52 25.56
N ASP A 238 -10.60 0.77 26.01
CA ASP A 238 -11.30 -0.10 26.97
C ASP A 238 -11.46 -1.51 26.39
N LEU A 239 -11.82 -1.61 25.11
CA LEU A 239 -11.94 -2.88 24.40
C LEU A 239 -10.61 -3.61 24.23
N ILE A 240 -9.53 -2.89 23.90
CA ILE A 240 -8.18 -3.49 23.81
C ILE A 240 -7.76 -4.05 25.17
N GLN A 241 -8.07 -3.34 26.27
CA GLN A 241 -7.76 -3.78 27.62
C GLN A 241 -8.63 -4.96 28.06
N SER A 242 -9.93 -4.97 27.74
CA SER A 242 -10.84 -6.06 28.11
C SER A 242 -10.50 -7.38 27.45
N GLU A 243 -9.95 -7.35 26.23
CA GLU A 243 -9.48 -8.55 25.55
C GLU A 243 -8.20 -9.14 26.20
N GLY A 244 -7.47 -8.36 27.00
CA GLY A 244 -6.37 -8.83 27.85
C GLY A 244 -5.33 -9.68 27.10
N ASP A 245 -5.01 -10.84 27.65
CA ASP A 245 -4.02 -11.78 27.10
C ASP A 245 -4.48 -12.47 25.80
N SER A 246 -5.77 -12.42 25.49
CA SER A 246 -6.29 -13.01 24.25
C SER A 246 -5.87 -12.20 23.01
N LEU A 247 -5.57 -10.90 23.19
CA LEU A 247 -5.09 -10.01 22.14
C LEU A 247 -3.57 -10.15 21.97
N LYS A 248 -3.12 -10.96 21.01
CA LYS A 248 -1.68 -11.11 20.73
C LYS A 248 -1.13 -9.98 19.87
N ASN A 249 -1.88 -9.64 18.84
CA ASN A 249 -1.60 -8.56 17.89
C ASN A 249 -2.91 -8.14 17.21
N ALA A 250 -3.01 -6.87 16.82
CA ALA A 250 -4.20 -6.36 16.18
C ALA A 250 -3.90 -5.32 15.10
N ILE A 251 -4.80 -5.28 14.11
CA ILE A 251 -4.88 -4.17 13.17
C ILE A 251 -6.11 -3.33 13.47
N ILE A 252 -5.94 -2.01 13.43
CA ILE A 252 -6.99 -1.03 13.70
C ILE A 252 -7.22 -0.21 12.44
N PHE A 253 -8.39 -0.33 11.83
CA PHE A 253 -8.74 0.32 10.57
C PHE A 253 -9.48 1.64 10.79
N CYS A 254 -8.96 2.70 10.17
CA CYS A 254 -9.62 4.00 10.06
C CYS A 254 -9.92 4.34 8.59
N ASN A 255 -11.00 5.08 8.33
CA ASN A 255 -11.36 5.44 6.95
C ASN A 255 -10.44 6.52 6.39
N ARG A 256 -10.02 7.50 7.20
CA ARG A 256 -9.19 8.63 6.74
C ARG A 256 -7.80 8.61 7.38
N LYS A 257 -6.82 9.06 6.60
CA LYS A 257 -5.41 9.20 7.06
C LYS A 257 -5.24 10.09 8.30
N LYS A 258 -6.04 11.17 8.41
CA LYS A 258 -5.98 12.04 9.59
C LYS A 258 -6.36 11.28 10.86
N ASP A 259 -7.37 10.41 10.76
CA ASP A 259 -7.87 9.62 11.89
C ASP A 259 -6.82 8.59 12.33
N VAL A 260 -6.08 7.98 11.37
CA VAL A 260 -4.91 7.12 11.67
C VAL A 260 -3.87 7.86 12.51
N SER A 261 -3.53 9.09 12.13
CA SER A 261 -2.50 9.88 12.81
C SER A 261 -2.94 10.31 14.22
N GLU A 262 -4.19 10.72 14.36
CA GLU A 262 -4.78 11.10 15.65
C GLU A 262 -4.91 9.91 16.59
N LEU A 263 -5.38 8.78 16.08
CA LEU A 263 -5.54 7.56 16.86
C LEU A 263 -4.19 7.00 17.32
N PHE A 264 -3.19 6.96 16.43
CA PHE A 264 -1.83 6.57 16.78
C PHE A 264 -1.25 7.42 17.91
N ARG A 265 -1.39 8.76 17.83
CA ARG A 265 -0.96 9.67 18.90
C ARG A 265 -1.70 9.42 20.21
N SER A 266 -3.00 9.12 20.14
CA SER A 266 -3.78 8.79 21.32
C SER A 266 -3.29 7.49 21.97
N LEU A 267 -3.14 6.41 21.20
CA LEU A 267 -2.67 5.12 21.71
C LEU A 267 -1.26 5.24 22.33
N THR A 268 -0.34 5.93 21.65
CA THR A 268 1.02 6.15 22.17
C THR A 268 1.03 6.95 23.48
N ARG A 269 0.17 7.99 23.58
CA ARG A 269 0.03 8.79 24.81
C ARG A 269 -0.50 7.96 25.98
N HIS A 270 -1.32 6.95 25.70
CA HIS A 270 -1.83 6.02 26.70
C HIS A 270 -0.98 4.75 26.80
N GLU A 271 0.29 4.80 26.38
CA GLU A 271 1.30 3.76 26.59
C GLU A 271 0.99 2.41 25.92
N PHE A 272 0.23 2.43 24.81
CA PHE A 272 0.05 1.25 23.98
C PHE A 272 1.19 1.10 22.96
N ASP A 273 1.66 -0.13 22.75
CA ASP A 273 2.63 -0.51 21.72
C ASP A 273 2.00 -0.47 20.31
N ALA A 274 1.80 0.74 19.80
CA ALA A 274 1.16 1.00 18.52
C ALA A 274 2.16 1.49 17.46
N GLY A 275 1.91 1.13 16.20
CA GLY A 275 2.48 1.76 15.02
C GLY A 275 1.39 2.33 14.13
N ALA A 276 1.77 3.16 13.16
CA ALA A 276 0.86 3.73 12.18
C ALA A 276 1.28 3.37 10.75
N LEU A 277 0.29 3.22 9.87
CA LEU A 277 0.50 2.97 8.45
C LEU A 277 -0.45 3.82 7.61
N HIS A 278 0.10 4.76 6.85
CA HIS A 278 -0.68 5.64 5.97
C HIS A 278 0.08 6.01 4.70
N GLY A 279 -0.64 6.52 3.69
CA GLY A 279 -0.11 6.79 2.34
C GLY A 279 1.11 7.72 2.26
N ASP A 280 1.23 8.71 3.15
CA ASP A 280 2.36 9.66 3.10
C ASP A 280 3.66 9.15 3.74
N MET A 281 3.69 7.93 4.27
CA MET A 281 4.94 7.36 4.76
C MET A 281 5.84 7.05 3.57
N ASP A 282 7.13 7.36 3.69
CA ASP A 282 8.09 6.85 2.73
C ASP A 282 8.14 5.31 2.82
N GLN A 283 8.57 4.67 1.73
CA GLN A 283 8.53 3.21 1.67
C GLN A 283 9.40 2.53 2.70
N ARG A 284 10.57 3.11 2.99
CA ARG A 284 11.51 2.50 3.91
C ARG A 284 10.92 2.48 5.30
N ALA A 285 10.29 3.58 5.72
CA ALA A 285 9.53 3.65 6.96
C ALA A 285 8.36 2.68 6.97
N ARG A 286 7.59 2.59 5.88
CA ARG A 286 6.45 1.66 5.74
C ARG A 286 6.88 0.20 5.88
N MET A 287 7.97 -0.21 5.21
CA MET A 287 8.53 -1.56 5.28
C MET A 287 9.12 -1.87 6.66
N ALA A 288 9.85 -0.92 7.25
CA ALA A 288 10.37 -1.06 8.61
C ALA A 288 9.23 -1.23 9.63
N MET A 289 8.11 -0.53 9.44
CA MET A 289 6.96 -0.64 10.31
C MET A 289 6.28 -2.00 10.20
N LEU A 290 6.12 -2.51 8.98
CA LEU A 290 5.56 -3.83 8.76
C LEU A 290 6.48 -4.95 9.28
N SER A 291 7.79 -4.82 9.09
CA SER A 291 8.76 -5.74 9.70
C SER A 291 8.65 -5.71 11.22
N SER A 292 8.55 -4.53 11.83
CA SER A 292 8.43 -4.41 13.29
C SER A 292 7.15 -5.04 13.82
N PHE A 293 6.03 -4.91 13.09
CA PHE A 293 4.78 -5.58 13.42
C PHE A 293 4.88 -7.10 13.24
N LYS A 294 5.53 -7.56 12.16
CA LYS A 294 5.74 -8.99 11.88
C LYS A 294 6.66 -9.68 12.88
N ASP A 295 7.67 -8.97 13.36
CA ASP A 295 8.59 -9.44 14.40
C ASP A 295 7.97 -9.40 15.81
N GLY A 296 6.73 -8.91 15.96
CA GLY A 296 6.07 -8.78 17.26
C GLY A 296 6.59 -7.63 18.14
N LYS A 297 7.41 -6.73 17.59
CA LYS A 297 7.90 -5.53 18.30
C LYS A 297 6.79 -4.50 18.53
N LEU A 298 5.75 -4.54 17.70
CA LEU A 298 4.53 -3.76 17.86
C LEU A 298 3.33 -4.70 17.99
N ARG A 299 2.49 -4.43 18.98
CA ARG A 299 1.27 -5.19 19.22
C ARG A 299 0.09 -4.68 18.38
N LEU A 300 0.03 -3.37 18.15
CA LEU A 300 -1.08 -2.72 17.45
C LEU A 300 -0.59 -2.00 16.19
N LEU A 301 -1.30 -2.15 15.08
CA LEU A 301 -1.04 -1.43 13.85
C LEU A 301 -2.28 -0.63 13.44
N VAL A 302 -2.20 0.71 13.50
CA VAL A 302 -3.26 1.59 13.03
C VAL A 302 -3.05 1.87 11.54
N ALA A 303 -4.04 1.58 10.70
CA ALA A 303 -3.92 1.72 9.27
C ALA A 303 -5.19 2.26 8.61
N SER A 304 -5.04 2.88 7.44
CA SER A 304 -6.17 3.10 6.53
C SER A 304 -6.35 1.93 5.58
N ASP A 305 -7.53 1.80 4.96
CA ASP A 305 -7.77 0.75 3.95
C ASP A 305 -6.72 0.76 2.85
N VAL A 306 -6.46 1.93 2.27
CA VAL A 306 -5.45 2.08 1.21
C VAL A 306 -4.07 1.63 1.68
N ALA A 307 -3.71 1.94 2.94
CA ALA A 307 -2.42 1.56 3.48
C ALA A 307 -2.36 0.07 3.82
N ALA A 308 -3.44 -0.57 4.24
CA ALA A 308 -3.47 -1.96 4.66
C ALA A 308 -3.87 -2.96 3.55
N ARG A 309 -4.46 -2.47 2.45
CA ARG A 309 -4.70 -3.25 1.24
C ARG A 309 -3.36 -3.65 0.61
N GLY A 310 -3.30 -4.87 0.11
CA GLY A 310 -2.11 -5.41 -0.55
C GLY A 310 -0.92 -5.77 0.34
N LEU A 311 -1.06 -5.67 1.65
CA LEU A 311 -0.04 -6.11 2.58
C LEU A 311 -0.24 -7.59 2.96
N ASP A 312 0.84 -8.38 2.90
CA ASP A 312 0.98 -9.63 3.64
C ASP A 312 1.23 -9.30 5.10
N ILE A 313 0.17 -8.80 5.74
CA ILE A 313 0.14 -8.63 7.18
C ILE A 313 0.03 -10.04 7.76
N PRO A 314 0.92 -10.42 8.69
CA PRO A 314 0.80 -11.67 9.41
C PRO A 314 -0.61 -11.81 9.96
N ASP A 315 -1.13 -13.03 9.96
CA ASP A 315 -2.45 -13.30 10.55
C ASP A 315 -2.50 -12.73 11.98
N VAL A 316 -3.43 -11.81 12.19
CA VAL A 316 -3.58 -11.13 13.47
C VAL A 316 -4.63 -11.84 14.31
N SER A 317 -4.50 -11.77 15.63
CA SER A 317 -5.53 -12.31 16.53
C SER A 317 -6.83 -11.48 16.50
N HIS A 318 -6.70 -10.16 16.26
CA HIS A 318 -7.78 -9.21 16.39
C HIS A 318 -7.80 -8.20 15.24
N VAL A 319 -9.00 -7.84 14.81
CA VAL A 319 -9.27 -6.72 13.90
C VAL A 319 -10.20 -5.75 14.60
N PHE A 320 -9.82 -4.47 14.64
CA PHE A 320 -10.67 -3.40 15.13
C PHE A 320 -11.03 -2.47 13.97
N ASN A 321 -12.29 -2.46 13.56
CA ASN A 321 -12.81 -1.42 12.69
C ASN A 321 -13.13 -0.22 13.57
N PHE A 322 -12.15 0.69 13.70
CA PHE A 322 -12.37 1.94 14.42
C PHE A 322 -13.45 2.76 13.72
N ASP A 323 -13.42 2.81 12.39
CA ASP A 323 -14.51 3.35 11.56
C ASP A 323 -15.22 2.23 10.81
N VAL A 324 -16.55 2.31 10.70
CA VAL A 324 -17.32 1.43 9.83
C VAL A 324 -16.92 1.69 8.37
N PRO A 325 -16.59 0.66 7.57
CA PRO A 325 -16.20 0.87 6.18
C PRO A 325 -17.36 1.42 5.35
N ILE A 326 -17.02 2.27 4.38
CA ILE A 326 -18.01 2.95 3.52
C ILE A 326 -18.57 1.97 2.47
N HIS A 327 -17.72 1.08 1.96
CA HIS A 327 -18.07 0.00 1.05
C HIS A 327 -18.20 -1.31 1.82
N ALA A 328 -19.23 -2.10 1.52
CA ALA A 328 -19.52 -3.31 2.27
C ALA A 328 -18.41 -4.36 2.09
N GLU A 329 -17.83 -4.42 0.89
CA GLU A 329 -16.77 -5.34 0.48
C GLU A 329 -15.51 -5.18 1.36
N ASP A 330 -15.21 -3.95 1.76
CA ASP A 330 -14.09 -3.65 2.63
C ASP A 330 -14.22 -4.28 3.99
N TYR A 331 -15.43 -4.45 4.50
CA TYR A 331 -15.66 -5.12 5.76
C TYR A 331 -15.06 -6.54 5.75
N VAL A 332 -15.38 -7.32 4.71
CA VAL A 332 -14.86 -8.68 4.53
C VAL A 332 -13.34 -8.68 4.39
N HIS A 333 -12.79 -7.71 3.65
CA HIS A 333 -11.34 -7.57 3.49
C HIS A 333 -10.59 -7.22 4.78
N ARG A 334 -11.19 -6.39 5.63
CA ARG A 334 -10.64 -6.00 6.93
C ARG A 334 -10.66 -7.16 7.90
N ILE A 335 -11.81 -7.81 8.09
CA ILE A 335 -11.92 -8.91 9.04
C ILE A 335 -11.16 -10.17 8.56
N GLY A 336 -10.97 -10.33 7.25
CA GLY A 336 -10.14 -11.38 6.66
C GLY A 336 -8.63 -11.23 6.93
N ARG A 337 -8.21 -10.25 7.75
CA ARG A 337 -6.84 -10.17 8.29
C ARG A 337 -6.64 -11.07 9.52
N THR A 338 -7.73 -11.52 10.14
CA THR A 338 -7.72 -12.50 11.22
C THR A 338 -8.37 -13.81 10.76
N GLY A 339 -8.21 -14.86 11.55
CA GLY A 339 -8.84 -16.15 11.34
C GLY A 339 -8.32 -16.94 10.13
N ARG A 340 -7.08 -16.67 9.68
CA ARG A 340 -6.47 -17.37 8.53
C ARG A 340 -5.96 -18.76 8.92
N ALA A 341 -5.84 -19.64 7.93
CA ALA A 341 -5.29 -21.00 8.08
C ALA A 341 -5.95 -21.85 9.20
N GLY A 342 -7.26 -21.67 9.41
CA GLY A 342 -8.05 -22.45 10.38
C GLY A 342 -7.94 -21.96 11.84
N ARG A 343 -7.19 -20.89 12.12
CA ARG A 343 -7.17 -20.26 13.45
C ARG A 343 -8.44 -19.46 13.70
N SER A 344 -8.82 -19.30 14.97
CA SER A 344 -9.88 -18.38 15.37
C SER A 344 -9.38 -16.94 15.41
N GLY A 345 -10.28 -16.00 15.13
CA GLY A 345 -10.02 -14.57 15.12
C GLY A 345 -11.18 -13.79 15.71
N LYS A 346 -10.94 -12.57 16.19
CA LYS A 346 -12.02 -11.66 16.63
C LYS A 346 -12.00 -10.37 15.84
N ALA A 347 -13.17 -9.91 15.41
CA ALA A 347 -13.36 -8.67 14.70
C ALA A 347 -14.40 -7.80 15.43
N PHE A 348 -13.97 -6.63 15.89
CA PHE A 348 -14.82 -5.67 16.56
C PHE A 348 -15.03 -4.44 15.68
N THR A 349 -16.26 -3.98 15.59
CA THR A 349 -16.62 -2.79 14.78
C THR A 349 -17.27 -1.74 15.66
N ILE A 350 -16.64 -0.59 15.77
CA ILE A 350 -17.15 0.53 16.57
C ILE A 350 -18.17 1.30 15.72
N VAL A 351 -19.43 1.28 16.15
CA VAL A 351 -20.56 1.83 15.43
C VAL A 351 -21.10 3.04 16.19
N THR A 352 -21.35 4.12 15.46
CA THR A 352 -22.07 5.30 15.93
C THR A 352 -23.41 5.43 15.22
N SER A 353 -24.29 6.31 15.70
CA SER A 353 -25.60 6.55 15.07
C SER A 353 -25.56 7.01 13.60
N SER A 354 -24.44 7.53 13.10
CA SER A 354 -24.29 7.93 11.69
C SER A 354 -23.96 6.76 10.76
N ASP A 355 -23.57 5.61 11.32
CA ASP A 355 -23.04 4.49 10.53
C ASP A 355 -24.10 3.47 10.12
N THR A 356 -25.35 3.64 10.56
CA THR A 356 -26.46 2.71 10.36
C THR A 356 -26.67 2.32 8.90
N LYS A 357 -26.49 3.27 7.96
CA LYS A 357 -26.60 3.00 6.52
C LYS A 357 -25.50 2.05 6.03
N TYR A 358 -24.26 2.28 6.45
CA TYR A 358 -23.12 1.44 6.06
C TYR A 358 -23.21 0.06 6.70
N LEU A 359 -23.60 -0.01 7.98
CA LEU A 359 -23.84 -1.27 8.68
C LEU A 359 -24.92 -2.11 7.96
N ALA A 360 -26.03 -1.50 7.57
CA ALA A 360 -27.10 -2.20 6.85
C ALA A 360 -26.62 -2.77 5.50
N ALA A 361 -25.77 -2.02 4.77
CA ALA A 361 -25.17 -2.50 3.53
C ALA A 361 -24.23 -3.69 3.77
N ILE A 362 -23.43 -3.64 4.84
CA ILE A 362 -22.54 -4.75 5.25
C ILE A 362 -23.36 -6.01 5.56
N GLU A 363 -24.34 -5.90 6.46
CA GLU A 363 -25.20 -7.03 6.86
C GLU A 363 -25.97 -7.62 5.67
N SER A 364 -26.45 -6.76 4.76
CA SER A 364 -27.11 -7.22 3.53
C SER A 364 -26.16 -7.97 2.60
N MET A 365 -24.88 -7.58 2.53
CA MET A 365 -23.89 -8.22 1.68
C MET A 365 -23.45 -9.58 2.26
N ILE A 366 -23.24 -9.65 3.58
CA ILE A 366 -22.83 -10.89 4.26
C ILE A 366 -24.01 -11.86 4.45
N GLY A 367 -25.24 -11.37 4.40
CA GLY A 367 -26.46 -12.17 4.53
C GLY A 367 -26.79 -12.59 5.96
N GLU A 368 -26.15 -11.98 6.96
CA GLU A 368 -26.34 -12.24 8.39
C GLU A 368 -26.29 -10.95 9.21
N LYS A 369 -26.93 -10.95 10.39
CA LYS A 369 -26.86 -9.85 11.36
C LYS A 369 -25.64 -10.03 12.26
N ILE A 370 -24.94 -8.94 12.55
CA ILE A 370 -23.76 -8.99 13.42
C ILE A 370 -24.21 -8.75 14.87
N GLU A 371 -23.82 -9.65 15.77
CA GLU A 371 -24.15 -9.53 17.19
C GLU A 371 -23.44 -8.34 17.85
N TRP A 372 -24.13 -7.67 18.77
CA TRP A 372 -23.52 -6.62 19.58
C TRP A 372 -22.73 -7.21 20.75
N HIS A 373 -21.65 -6.52 21.14
CA HIS A 373 -20.80 -6.90 22.25
C HIS A 373 -21.44 -6.58 23.60
N ASP A 374 -22.07 -5.42 23.73
CA ASP A 374 -22.81 -4.98 24.91
C ASP A 374 -23.91 -3.98 24.55
N GLY A 375 -25.18 -4.40 24.72
CA GLY A 375 -26.38 -3.64 24.35
C GLY A 375 -26.46 -3.30 22.86
N ASP A 376 -27.10 -2.19 22.52
CA ASP A 376 -27.11 -1.62 21.17
C ASP A 376 -27.01 -0.08 21.21
N LEU A 377 -27.10 0.60 20.06
CA LEU A 377 -27.08 2.07 20.02
C LEU A 377 -28.17 2.74 20.87
N SER A 378 -29.31 2.08 21.13
CA SER A 378 -30.40 2.63 21.96
C SER A 378 -30.03 2.67 23.45
N THR A 379 -29.08 1.82 23.86
CA THR A 379 -28.57 1.75 25.23
C THR A 379 -27.41 2.72 25.50
N LEU A 380 -27.05 3.58 24.55
CA LEU A 380 -26.20 4.73 24.84
C LEU A 380 -27.05 5.74 25.62
N ALA A 381 -26.63 6.08 26.84
CA ALA A 381 -27.23 7.18 27.57
C ALA A 381 -27.19 8.41 26.65
N VAL A 382 -28.36 9.00 26.38
CA VAL A 382 -28.44 10.29 25.69
C VAL A 382 -27.78 11.27 26.64
N SER A 383 -26.48 11.54 26.45
CA SER A 383 -25.85 12.68 27.10
C SER A 383 -26.59 13.90 26.59
N GLU A 384 -27.42 14.49 27.45
CA GLU A 384 -28.15 15.72 27.20
C GLU A 384 -27.15 16.81 26.81
N GLU A 385 -27.02 17.04 25.50
CA GLU A 385 -26.61 18.34 24.98
C GLU A 385 -27.73 18.83 24.08
N ALA A 386 -28.75 19.36 24.76
CA ALA A 386 -29.53 20.46 24.25
C ALA A 386 -28.61 21.66 24.06
N ASP A 387 -28.04 21.84 22.86
CA ASP A 387 -27.82 23.17 22.31
C ASP A 387 -27.57 23.09 20.79
N GLU A 388 -28.65 23.18 20.02
CA GLU A 388 -28.70 23.86 18.72
C GLU A 388 -30.14 23.78 18.20
N GLN A 389 -31.05 24.50 18.88
CA GLN A 389 -32.27 24.97 18.21
C GLN A 389 -32.07 26.43 17.82
N PRO A 390 -32.26 26.81 16.54
CA PRO A 390 -32.15 28.19 16.12
C PRO A 390 -33.30 28.99 16.74
N ARG A 391 -32.96 29.92 17.65
CA ARG A 391 -33.92 30.87 18.22
C ARG A 391 -34.57 31.68 17.09
N LYS A 392 -35.82 31.35 16.76
CA LYS A 392 -36.73 32.21 16.00
C LYS A 392 -36.99 33.48 16.80
N GLY A 393 -36.24 34.54 16.49
CA GLY A 393 -36.52 35.89 16.96
C GLY A 393 -37.79 36.43 16.33
N ARG A 394 -38.86 36.54 17.11
CA ARG A 394 -40.05 37.33 16.81
C ARG A 394 -39.84 38.71 17.46
N ASN A 395 -39.73 39.76 16.65
CA ASN A 395 -40.30 41.05 17.02
C ASN A 395 -40.60 41.89 15.76
N ALA A 396 -41.85 42.34 15.72
CA ALA A 396 -42.43 43.18 14.70
C ALA A 396 -42.44 44.63 15.17
N ARG A 397 -42.06 45.58 14.29
CA ARG A 397 -42.82 46.78 13.87
C ARG A 397 -41.89 47.91 13.44
N GLY A 398 -42.15 48.39 12.21
CA GLY A 398 -42.40 49.82 11.98
C GLY A 398 -41.40 50.59 11.12
N LYS A 399 -41.86 50.95 9.90
CA LYS A 399 -41.57 52.17 9.09
C LYS A 399 -40.09 52.42 8.75
N GLY A 400 -39.61 52.50 7.51
CA GLY A 400 -40.21 52.99 6.27
C GLY A 400 -39.39 54.18 5.77
N LYS A 401 -38.59 54.02 4.70
CA LYS A 401 -38.32 55.01 3.63
C LYS A 401 -37.18 54.56 2.69
N GLU A 402 -37.50 54.65 1.41
CA GLU A 402 -36.76 55.02 0.19
C GLU A 402 -35.23 54.79 0.01
N LYS A 403 -34.94 54.33 -1.22
CA LYS A 403 -33.70 54.17 -2.04
C LYS A 403 -32.73 55.40 -2.04
N PRO A 404 -31.54 55.38 -2.72
CA PRO A 404 -30.98 54.43 -3.71
C PRO A 404 -29.47 54.08 -3.59
N LYS A 405 -29.05 53.19 -4.52
CA LYS A 405 -27.69 52.74 -4.90
C LYS A 405 -26.70 53.86 -5.30
N GLU A 406 -25.41 53.63 -5.05
CA GLU A 406 -24.26 53.87 -5.96
C GLU A 406 -23.01 53.17 -5.35
N LYS A 407 -22.44 52.12 -5.96
CA LYS A 407 -21.40 52.05 -7.01
C LYS A 407 -20.08 52.82 -6.74
N ALA A 408 -19.02 52.00 -6.60
CA ALA A 408 -17.73 52.07 -7.29
C ALA A 408 -16.46 52.46 -6.50
N SER A 409 -15.38 51.80 -6.95
CA SER A 409 -13.96 52.16 -6.94
C SER A 409 -13.08 51.91 -5.70
N ASN A 410 -12.27 50.84 -5.84
CA ASN A 410 -10.84 50.71 -5.48
C ASN A 410 -9.99 51.95 -5.93
N PRO A 411 -8.66 52.10 -5.64
CA PRO A 411 -7.72 51.32 -4.80
C PRO A 411 -6.64 52.17 -4.02
N VAL A 412 -5.62 51.47 -3.48
CA VAL A 412 -4.20 51.83 -3.26
C VAL A 412 -3.75 52.49 -1.93
N ALA A 413 -2.71 51.87 -1.37
CA ALA A 413 -1.45 52.46 -0.88
C ALA A 413 -1.10 52.28 0.61
N ALA A 414 -0.04 51.49 0.79
CA ALA A 414 0.85 51.36 1.94
C ALA A 414 1.35 52.68 2.56
N LYS A 415 1.69 52.64 3.87
CA LYS A 415 3.08 52.84 4.37
C LYS A 415 3.17 52.85 5.91
N THR A 416 4.30 52.29 6.38
CA THR A 416 5.16 52.63 7.56
C THR A 416 4.60 52.46 8.98
N VAL A 417 5.12 51.54 9.83
CA VAL A 417 6.44 51.40 10.54
C VAL A 417 6.47 52.08 11.93
N ASP A 418 6.35 51.23 12.97
CA ASP A 418 7.03 51.18 14.30
C ASP A 418 6.97 52.36 15.30
N PRO A 419 7.40 52.22 16.60
CA PRO A 419 7.85 51.04 17.38
C PRO A 419 7.34 50.96 18.86
N ALA A 420 7.79 49.89 19.53
CA ALA A 420 8.24 49.82 20.94
C ALA A 420 7.24 49.57 22.09
N GLY A 421 7.41 48.40 22.73
CA GLY A 421 7.01 48.09 24.10
C GLY A 421 7.70 46.80 24.56
N GLN A 422 8.73 46.95 25.39
CA GLN A 422 9.68 45.92 25.83
C GLN A 422 9.15 44.98 26.96
N PRO A 423 9.91 43.91 27.31
CA PRO A 423 9.41 42.63 27.86
C PRO A 423 9.77 42.36 29.34
N GLN A 424 9.30 41.23 29.91
CA GLN A 424 9.98 40.27 30.84
C GLN A 424 8.97 39.34 31.60
N PRO A 425 9.34 38.28 32.37
CA PRO A 425 9.98 37.00 31.96
C PRO A 425 9.49 35.74 32.75
N VAL A 426 9.61 34.49 32.25
CA VAL A 426 9.77 33.24 33.08
C VAL A 426 10.33 32.12 32.17
N ILE A 427 11.64 31.81 32.12
CA ILE A 427 12.45 30.87 32.93
C ILE A 427 11.83 29.46 33.10
N GLU A 428 11.93 28.60 32.08
CA GLU A 428 12.09 27.14 32.24
C GLU A 428 12.51 26.50 30.91
N ASN A 429 13.74 26.70 30.44
CA ASN A 429 14.25 25.94 29.27
C ASN A 429 15.78 25.93 29.06
N GLN A 430 16.59 26.22 30.08
CA GLN A 430 18.05 26.19 29.94
C GLN A 430 18.68 24.83 30.26
N HIS A 431 18.05 23.96 31.06
CA HIS A 431 18.63 22.66 31.41
C HIS A 431 18.58 21.58 30.31
N ARG A 432 17.82 21.79 29.21
CA ARG A 432 17.74 20.81 28.11
C ARG A 432 18.70 21.08 26.96
N ARG A 433 19.31 22.27 26.91
CA ARG A 433 20.27 22.67 25.86
C ARG A 433 21.73 22.36 26.22
N GLU A 434 22.04 22.16 27.49
CA GLU A 434 23.38 21.76 27.94
C GLU A 434 23.60 20.24 27.85
N ALA A 435 22.55 19.43 28.03
CA ALA A 435 22.61 17.96 27.89
C ALA A 435 22.80 17.45 26.44
N ILE A 436 22.67 18.32 25.44
CA ILE A 436 22.88 17.98 24.01
C ILE A 436 24.25 18.45 23.52
N ARG A 437 24.93 19.35 24.26
CA ARG A 437 26.31 19.76 23.94
C ARG A 437 27.36 18.80 24.52
N SER A 438 27.10 18.20 25.68
CA SER A 438 28.03 17.27 26.31
C SER A 438 28.17 15.91 25.60
N SER A 439 27.15 15.46 24.85
CA SER A 439 27.19 14.17 24.14
C SER A 439 27.95 14.21 22.79
N ASN A 440 28.32 15.40 22.31
CA ASN A 440 29.10 15.57 21.08
C ASN A 440 30.59 15.85 21.31
N GLU A 441 31.03 16.08 22.55
CA GLU A 441 32.45 16.29 22.90
C GLU A 441 33.19 14.99 23.24
N GLU A 442 32.50 13.89 23.57
CA GLU A 442 33.14 12.60 23.89
C GLU A 442 33.57 11.75 22.66
N ARG A 443 33.36 12.24 21.43
CA ARG A 443 33.76 11.53 20.19
C ARG A 443 35.02 12.07 19.50
N ARG A 444 35.77 12.99 20.13
CA ARG A 444 37.02 13.51 19.56
C ARG A 444 38.19 13.48 20.55
N GLY A 445 38.93 12.38 20.50
CA GLY A 445 40.31 12.22 20.98
C GLY A 445 40.69 10.74 20.83
N LYS A 446 41.80 10.31 20.24
CA LYS A 446 43.18 10.83 20.04
C LYS A 446 43.93 9.79 19.12
N PRO A 447 45.27 9.83 18.87
CA PRO A 447 45.94 10.59 17.78
C PRO A 447 47.02 9.77 16.98
N GLN A 448 47.63 10.35 15.94
CA GLN A 448 49.05 10.16 15.51
C GLN A 448 49.39 11.18 14.38
N THR A 449 50.22 12.23 14.53
CA THR A 449 51.72 12.35 14.44
C THR A 449 52.33 11.61 13.23
N GLU A 450 53.21 12.13 12.36
CA GLU A 450 53.95 13.41 12.25
C GLU A 450 54.69 13.50 10.88
N GLN A 451 55.00 14.73 10.43
CA GLN A 451 56.16 15.20 9.61
C GLN A 451 56.53 14.55 8.24
N HIS A 452 56.65 15.34 7.15
CA HIS A 452 57.88 16.07 6.79
C HIS A 452 57.75 17.00 5.54
N LYS A 453 58.75 17.88 5.41
CA LYS A 453 58.91 19.12 4.64
C LYS A 453 59.16 19.00 3.11
N ARG A 454 58.59 19.97 2.38
CA ARG A 454 59.14 20.91 1.35
C ARG A 454 60.18 20.48 0.28
N ARG A 455 59.91 21.04 -0.92
CA ARG A 455 60.78 21.60 -2.00
C ARG A 455 61.29 20.66 -3.11
N ARG A 456 60.86 20.91 -4.35
CA ARG A 456 61.70 21.54 -5.40
C ARG A 456 60.91 21.90 -6.66
N ASP A 457 61.29 23.04 -7.22
CA ASP A 457 60.91 23.60 -8.51
C ASP A 457 61.15 22.64 -9.68
N ARG A 458 60.30 22.74 -10.72
CA ARG A 458 60.74 22.81 -12.12
C ARG A 458 59.58 23.17 -13.04
N ASP A 459 59.73 24.33 -13.69
CA ASP A 459 59.15 24.62 -14.98
C ASP A 459 59.52 23.52 -15.98
N ASP A 460 58.54 23.01 -16.74
CA ASP A 460 58.75 22.69 -18.15
C ASP A 460 57.41 22.58 -18.87
N ASP A 461 57.20 23.50 -19.82
CA ASP A 461 56.06 23.54 -20.73
C ASP A 461 56.17 22.41 -21.76
N GLY A 462 55.19 21.52 -21.79
CA GLY A 462 55.00 20.49 -22.81
C GLY A 462 53.66 20.67 -23.55
N PRO A 463 53.58 20.38 -24.85
CA PRO A 463 52.61 21.00 -25.75
C PRO A 463 51.18 20.48 -25.54
N ALA A 464 50.25 21.41 -25.35
CA ALA A 464 48.81 21.14 -25.36
C ALA A 464 48.37 20.64 -26.75
N PRO A 465 47.56 19.58 -26.84
CA PRO A 465 46.89 19.21 -28.09
C PRO A 465 45.90 20.31 -28.49
N VAL A 466 46.09 20.83 -29.70
CA VAL A 466 45.30 21.90 -30.32
C VAL A 466 43.84 21.46 -30.52
N GLY A 467 42.86 22.22 -29.99
CA GLY A 467 41.45 22.04 -30.36
C GLY A 467 40.39 22.47 -29.34
N PHE A 468 40.75 22.65 -28.08
CA PHE A 468 39.89 23.24 -27.06
C PHE A 468 40.67 24.39 -26.45
N GLY A 469 40.10 25.59 -26.40
CA GLY A 469 40.75 26.74 -25.74
C GLY A 469 40.85 26.53 -24.22
N ASN A 470 40.37 27.48 -23.44
CA ASN A 470 40.44 27.38 -21.97
C ASN A 470 39.47 26.35 -21.34
N ASP A 471 38.64 25.66 -22.14
CA ASP A 471 37.63 24.71 -21.68
C ASP A 471 37.97 23.27 -22.11
N ILE A 472 38.93 22.65 -21.41
CA ILE A 472 39.20 21.21 -21.51
C ILE A 472 38.39 20.47 -20.43
N PRO A 473 37.50 19.54 -20.79
CA PRO A 473 36.76 18.73 -19.82
C PRO A 473 37.70 17.88 -18.94
N ALA A 474 37.47 17.92 -17.63
CA ALA A 474 38.36 17.34 -16.61
C ALA A 474 38.69 15.83 -16.77
N PHE A 475 37.87 15.07 -17.50
CA PHE A 475 38.11 13.64 -17.73
C PHE A 475 39.23 13.34 -18.75
N MET A 476 39.62 14.32 -19.59
CA MET A 476 40.74 14.18 -20.54
C MET A 476 42.10 14.52 -19.93
N LEU A 477 42.14 15.03 -18.69
CA LEU A 477 43.38 15.42 -18.00
C LEU A 477 43.94 14.30 -17.11
N ILE A 478 43.40 13.09 -17.19
CA ILE A 478 43.83 11.96 -16.35
C ILE A 478 44.95 11.21 -17.10
N PRO A 479 46.19 11.15 -16.58
CA PRO A 479 47.26 10.40 -17.21
C PRO A 479 46.94 8.90 -17.19
N THR A 480 46.86 8.26 -18.36
CA THR A 480 46.84 6.80 -18.47
C THR A 480 48.27 6.30 -18.32
N GLY A 481 48.64 5.91 -17.10
CA GLY A 481 49.88 5.19 -16.83
C GLY A 481 49.79 3.73 -17.30
N VAL A 482 50.79 3.31 -18.06
CA VAL A 482 51.12 1.92 -18.43
C VAL A 482 51.62 1.15 -17.22
#